data_AF-A0A848CTS7-F1
#
_entry.id   AF-A0A848CTS7-F1
#
_cell.length_a   1.000
_cell.length_b   1.000
_cell.length_c   1.000
_cell.angle_alpha   90.00
_cell.angle_beta   90.00
_cell.angle_gamma   90.00
#
_symmetry.space_group_name_H-M   'P 1'
#
loop_
_entity.id
_entity.type
_entity.pdbx_description
1 polymer ?
#
loop_
_entity_poly.entity_id
_entity_poly.type
_entity_poly.pdbx_seq_one_letter_code
_entity_poly.pdbx_strand_id
1 'polypeptide(L)'
;MKELWWTRLFHRRCAIQERTEAVREWPNEREIMLILHTLKEQTDRAYDSCTIDREAYDASRHFLVLLDMVLPYAFITPFVLQKRIIMLIIEDAPDVLTPYLQLGEERQRGVRWEFLHALRCMMAELQRIVVSIQECEREAFTYQAAFIANGYKNSKTHL
;
A
#
# COMPACT_ATOMS: atom_id res chain seq x y z
N MET A 1 6.62 27.36 -14.28
CA MET A 1 6.71 26.58 -13.03
C MET A 1 6.61 25.10 -13.37
N LYS A 2 7.75 24.40 -13.49
CA LYS A 2 7.88 22.96 -13.81
C LYS A 2 8.61 22.20 -12.69
N GLU A 3 8.51 22.70 -11.47
CA GLU A 3 8.95 22.05 -10.26
C GLU A 3 7.66 21.84 -9.46
N LEU A 4 7.36 20.64 -8.93
CA LEU A 4 6.69 20.48 -7.61
C LEU A 4 6.17 19.08 -7.19
N TRP A 5 6.16 18.02 -8.01
CA TRP A 5 5.55 16.76 -7.55
C TRP A 5 6.49 15.55 -7.46
N TRP A 6 7.35 15.33 -8.44
CA TRP A 6 8.30 14.21 -8.43
C TRP A 6 9.35 14.30 -7.31
N THR A 7 9.72 15.51 -6.89
CA THR A 7 10.65 15.72 -5.77
C THR A 7 10.08 15.24 -4.43
N ARG A 8 8.75 15.13 -4.27
CA ARG A 8 8.13 14.57 -3.06
C ARG A 8 8.27 13.05 -2.98
N LEU A 9 8.18 12.34 -4.11
CA LEU A 9 8.39 10.89 -4.20
C LEU A 9 9.83 10.47 -3.80
N PHE A 10 10.81 11.35 -4.00
CA PHE A 10 12.24 11.06 -3.70
C PHE A 10 12.77 11.72 -2.42
N HIS A 11 11.99 12.54 -1.71
CA HIS A 11 12.41 13.10 -0.41
C HIS A 11 12.18 12.12 0.73
N ARG A 12 12.90 11.01 0.64
CA ARG A 12 13.28 10.16 1.76
C ARG A 12 14.18 10.99 2.70
N ARG A 13 13.58 11.81 3.56
CA ARG A 13 14.25 12.30 4.77
C ARG A 13 13.61 11.63 5.97
N CYS A 14 14.35 10.68 6.55
CA CYS A 14 14.37 10.47 7.98
C CYS A 14 14.40 11.83 8.67
N ALA A 15 13.27 12.25 9.22
CA ALA A 15 13.22 13.24 10.27
C ALA A 15 12.38 12.62 11.38
N ILE A 16 13.09 11.95 12.29
CA ILE A 16 12.65 11.75 13.66
C ILE A 16 12.27 13.15 14.17
N GLN A 17 10.98 13.43 14.22
CA GLN A 17 10.44 14.54 14.99
C GLN A 17 9.08 14.13 15.51
N GLU A 18 9.14 13.36 16.61
CA GLU A 18 8.08 13.30 17.60
C GLU A 18 7.72 14.73 18.00
N ARG A 19 6.62 15.26 17.45
CA ARG A 19 5.96 16.44 17.99
C ARG A 19 4.46 16.24 17.90
N THR A 20 3.90 15.87 19.05
CA THR A 20 2.51 16.10 19.46
C THR A 20 1.49 15.72 18.40
N GLU A 21 1.29 14.41 18.23
CA GLU A 21 0.14 13.87 17.50
C GLU A 21 -1.13 14.27 18.27
N ALA A 22 -1.85 15.26 17.75
CA ALA A 22 -3.30 15.16 17.78
C ALA A 22 -3.63 13.75 17.29
N VAL A 23 -4.39 12.97 18.07
CA VAL A 23 -4.86 11.64 17.70
C VAL A 23 -5.68 11.81 16.43
N ARG A 24 -5.01 11.76 15.28
CA ARG A 24 -5.65 11.71 13.98
C ARG A 24 -6.23 10.32 13.94
N GLU A 25 -7.54 10.21 14.15
CA GLU A 25 -8.24 8.95 14.01
C GLU A 25 -7.88 8.38 12.64
N TRP A 26 -7.16 7.26 12.65
CA TRP A 26 -6.83 6.55 11.42
C TRP A 26 -8.13 6.12 10.77
N PRO A 27 -8.23 6.20 9.43
CA PRO A 27 -9.44 5.82 8.74
C PRO A 27 -9.77 4.36 9.06
N ASN A 28 -11.05 4.09 9.26
CA ASN A 28 -11.50 2.73 9.55
C ASN A 28 -11.39 1.86 8.30
N GLU A 29 -11.48 0.54 8.49
CA GLU A 29 -11.35 -0.44 7.39
C GLU A 29 -12.33 -0.16 6.24
N ARG A 30 -13.57 0.26 6.56
CA ARG A 30 -14.59 0.58 5.55
C ARG A 30 -14.23 1.78 4.71
N GLU A 31 -13.65 2.82 5.30
CA GLU A 31 -13.17 4.01 4.59
C GLU A 31 -12.01 3.65 3.65
N ILE A 32 -11.08 2.82 4.10
CA ILE A 32 -9.95 2.37 3.29
C ILE A 32 -10.44 1.51 2.10
N MET A 33 -11.38 0.59 2.34
CA MET A 33 -12.05 -0.17 1.28
C MET A 33 -12.75 0.74 0.26
N LEU A 34 -13.43 1.79 0.73
CA LEU A 34 -14.13 2.73 -0.14
C LEU A 34 -13.16 3.48 -1.06
N ILE A 35 -11.98 3.86 -0.55
CA ILE A 35 -10.94 4.50 -1.37
C ILE A 35 -10.47 3.56 -2.48
N LEU A 36 -10.12 2.30 -2.14
CA LEU A 36 -9.70 1.32 -3.15
C LEU A 36 -10.78 1.04 -4.18
N HIS A 37 -12.04 0.90 -3.73
CA HIS A 37 -13.18 0.73 -4.63
C HIS A 37 -13.32 1.92 -5.58
N THR A 38 -13.22 3.14 -5.06
CA THR A 38 -13.31 4.37 -5.85
C THR A 38 -12.21 4.44 -6.91
N LEU A 39 -10.97 4.09 -6.56
CA LEU A 39 -9.85 4.06 -7.50
C LEU A 39 -10.05 3.02 -8.60
N LYS A 40 -10.58 1.84 -8.27
CA LYS A 40 -10.91 0.80 -9.27
C LYS A 40 -12.00 1.28 -10.22
N GLU A 41 -13.10 1.82 -9.69
CA GLU A 41 -14.18 2.37 -10.53
C GLU A 41 -13.68 3.47 -11.47
N GLN A 42 -12.83 4.38 -10.98
CA GLN A 42 -12.24 5.42 -11.80
C GLN A 42 -11.36 4.83 -12.91
N THR A 43 -10.55 3.83 -12.57
CA THR A 43 -9.66 3.14 -13.51
C THR A 43 -10.45 2.42 -14.60
N ASP A 44 -11.50 1.68 -14.22
CA ASP A 44 -12.36 0.96 -15.17
C ASP A 44 -13.14 1.93 -16.06
N ARG A 45 -13.74 3.00 -15.49
CA ARG A 45 -14.43 4.04 -16.28
C ARG A 45 -13.49 4.75 -17.26
N ALA A 46 -12.24 5.00 -16.86
CA ALA A 46 -11.25 5.62 -17.74
C ALA A 46 -10.91 4.71 -18.92
N TYR A 47 -10.83 3.39 -18.71
CA TYR A 47 -10.60 2.43 -19.78
C TYR A 47 -11.82 2.28 -20.70
N ASP A 48 -13.02 2.16 -20.13
CA ASP A 48 -14.27 2.05 -20.89
C ASP A 48 -14.54 3.28 -21.76
N SER A 49 -14.14 4.47 -21.29
CA SER A 49 -14.20 5.72 -22.04
C SER A 49 -13.06 5.91 -23.05
N CYS A 50 -12.18 4.91 -23.20
CA CYS A 50 -10.99 4.95 -24.07
C CYS A 50 -10.06 6.15 -23.77
N THR A 51 -10.04 6.64 -22.53
CA THR A 51 -9.16 7.76 -22.15
C THR A 51 -7.75 7.29 -21.87
N ILE A 52 -7.60 6.18 -21.15
CA ILE A 52 -6.29 5.58 -20.83
C ILE A 52 -5.92 4.47 -21.79
N ASP A 53 -4.61 4.33 -22.03
CA ASP A 53 -4.10 3.21 -22.81
C ASP A 53 -4.06 1.91 -22.00
N ARG A 54 -4.04 0.79 -22.73
CA ARG A 54 -4.12 -0.55 -22.13
C ARG A 54 -2.99 -0.86 -21.15
N GLU A 55 -1.76 -0.38 -21.41
CA GLU A 55 -0.62 -0.63 -20.52
C GLU A 55 -0.83 0.07 -19.17
N ALA A 56 -1.24 1.35 -19.19
CA ALA A 56 -1.57 2.10 -17.99
C ALA A 56 -2.74 1.48 -17.23
N TYR A 57 -3.77 1.03 -17.94
CA TYR A 57 -4.90 0.32 -17.34
C TYR A 57 -4.47 -0.97 -16.64
N ASP A 58 -3.76 -1.86 -17.34
CA ASP A 58 -3.33 -3.16 -16.82
C ASP A 58 -2.41 -2.99 -15.61
N ALA A 59 -1.48 -2.02 -15.64
CA ALA A 59 -0.60 -1.71 -14.52
C ALA A 59 -1.36 -1.16 -13.30
N SER A 60 -2.31 -0.26 -13.52
CA SER A 60 -3.15 0.32 -12.46
C SER A 60 -4.01 -0.75 -11.80
N ARG A 61 -4.68 -1.58 -12.62
CA ARG A 61 -5.51 -2.68 -12.14
C ARG A 61 -4.69 -3.69 -11.35
N HIS A 62 -3.51 -4.07 -11.85
CA HIS A 62 -2.63 -5.00 -11.14
C HIS A 62 -2.22 -4.44 -9.77
N PHE A 63 -1.79 -3.17 -9.72
CA PHE A 63 -1.43 -2.51 -8.47
C PHE A 63 -2.60 -2.45 -7.47
N LEU A 64 -3.80 -2.07 -7.92
CA LEU A 64 -5.00 -2.00 -7.07
C LEU A 64 -5.40 -3.37 -6.51
N VAL A 65 -5.25 -4.45 -7.29
CA VAL A 65 -5.46 -5.82 -6.81
C VAL A 65 -4.46 -6.19 -5.72
N LEU A 66 -3.19 -5.82 -5.87
CA LEU A 66 -2.18 -6.07 -4.84
C LEU A 66 -2.48 -5.30 -3.54
N LEU A 67 -3.01 -4.07 -3.65
CA LEU A 67 -3.46 -3.30 -2.48
C LEU A 67 -4.60 -4.01 -1.72
N ASP A 68 -5.56 -4.60 -2.43
CA ASP A 68 -6.62 -5.41 -1.78
C ASP A 68 -6.04 -6.57 -0.99
N MET A 69 -5.03 -7.26 -1.54
CA MET A 69 -4.43 -8.42 -0.91
C MET A 69 -3.71 -8.07 0.40
N VAL A 70 -3.10 -6.89 0.46
CA VAL A 70 -2.40 -6.44 1.68
C VAL A 70 -3.30 -5.70 2.66
N LEU A 71 -4.50 -5.28 2.26
CA LEU A 71 -5.42 -4.52 3.11
C LEU A 71 -5.74 -5.21 4.45
N PRO A 72 -6.06 -6.52 4.52
CA PRO A 72 -6.32 -7.18 5.80
C PRO A 72 -5.15 -7.05 6.79
N TYR A 73 -3.93 -7.02 6.27
CA TYR A 73 -2.71 -6.88 7.07
C TYR A 73 -2.53 -5.48 7.66
N ALA A 74 -3.24 -4.48 7.13
CA ALA A 74 -3.33 -3.14 7.72
C ALA A 74 -4.07 -3.10 9.07
N PHE A 75 -4.57 -4.23 9.59
CA PHE A 75 -5.29 -4.28 10.87
C PHE A 75 -4.73 -5.30 11.88
N ILE A 76 -3.79 -6.14 11.45
CA ILE A 76 -3.27 -7.24 12.26
C ILE A 76 -1.73 -7.24 12.41
N THR A 77 -1.02 -6.40 11.66
CA THR A 77 0.45 -6.32 11.68
C THR A 77 0.97 -5.25 12.66
N PRO A 78 2.27 -5.26 13.01
CA PRO A 78 2.88 -4.20 13.81
C PRO A 78 2.64 -2.80 13.24
N PHE A 79 2.49 -1.81 14.12
CA PHE A 79 2.11 -0.43 13.78
C PHE A 79 2.88 0.19 12.61
N VAL A 80 4.18 -0.11 12.48
CA VAL A 80 5.02 0.42 11.38
C VAL A 80 4.55 -0.08 10.01
N LEU A 81 4.26 -1.39 9.89
CA LEU A 81 3.72 -1.98 8.66
C LEU A 81 2.29 -1.53 8.42
N GLN A 82 1.50 -1.50 9.49
CA GLN A 82 0.14 -1.00 9.49
C GLN A 82 0.05 0.41 8.89
N LYS A 83 0.83 1.34 9.43
CA LYS A 83 0.95 2.71 8.95
C LYS A 83 1.38 2.76 7.50
N ARG A 84 2.38 1.96 7.08
CA ARG A 84 2.86 1.99 5.70
C ARG A 84 1.80 1.51 4.71
N ILE A 85 1.10 0.41 5.00
CA ILE A 85 0.02 -0.10 4.14
C ILE A 85 -1.09 0.94 4.03
N ILE A 86 -1.52 1.53 5.16
CA ILE A 86 -2.59 2.54 5.16
C ILE A 86 -2.16 3.76 4.33
N MET A 87 -0.97 4.31 4.57
CA MET A 87 -0.46 5.47 3.81
C MET A 87 -0.35 5.20 2.31
N LEU A 88 0.04 3.98 1.94
CA LEU A 88 0.09 3.58 0.53
C LEU A 88 -1.30 3.61 -0.12
N ILE A 89 -2.35 3.27 0.62
CA ILE A 89 -3.73 3.22 0.12
C ILE A 89 -4.41 4.60 0.17
N ILE A 90 -4.23 5.38 1.23
CA ILE A 90 -4.98 6.63 1.45
C ILE A 90 -4.29 7.87 0.87
N GLU A 91 -2.99 7.79 0.59
CA GLU A 91 -2.20 8.93 0.11
C GLU A 91 -1.49 8.56 -1.20
N ASP A 92 -0.52 7.64 -1.16
CA ASP A 92 0.36 7.39 -2.31
C ASP A 92 -0.42 6.95 -3.58
N ALA A 93 -1.33 5.98 -3.44
CA ALA A 93 -2.12 5.48 -4.56
C ALA A 93 -3.08 6.54 -5.14
N PRO A 94 -3.91 7.22 -4.34
CA PRO A 94 -4.72 8.35 -4.81
C PRO A 94 -3.91 9.47 -5.46
N ASP A 95 -2.76 9.83 -4.90
CA ASP A 95 -1.91 10.93 -5.39
C ASP A 95 -1.30 10.63 -6.75
N VAL A 96 -1.11 9.36 -7.10
CA VAL A 96 -0.59 8.96 -8.42
C VAL A 96 -1.71 8.67 -9.41
N LEU A 97 -2.70 7.86 -9.01
CA LEU A 97 -3.78 7.41 -9.91
C LEU A 97 -4.74 8.53 -10.25
N THR A 98 -5.27 9.24 -9.25
CA THR A 98 -6.35 10.21 -9.46
C THR A 98 -5.93 11.33 -10.43
N PRO A 99 -4.77 11.99 -10.26
CA PRO A 99 -4.36 13.04 -11.18
C PRO A 99 -4.13 12.50 -12.59
N TYR A 100 -3.53 11.32 -12.74
CA TYR A 100 -3.29 10.72 -14.05
C TYR A 100 -4.60 10.42 -14.78
N LEU A 101 -5.57 9.80 -14.10
CA LEU A 101 -6.89 9.44 -14.66
C LEU A 101 -7.73 10.67 -15.03
N GLN A 102 -7.50 11.83 -14.40
CA GLN A 102 -8.19 13.09 -14.70
C GLN A 102 -7.58 13.88 -15.87
N LEU A 103 -6.38 13.50 -16.33
CA LEU A 103 -5.78 14.15 -17.49
C LEU A 103 -6.51 13.77 -18.78
N GLY A 104 -6.57 14.70 -19.74
CA GLY A 104 -6.98 14.37 -21.11
C GLY A 104 -5.95 13.50 -21.82
N GLU A 105 -6.39 12.75 -22.82
CA GLU A 105 -5.60 11.72 -23.53
C GLU A 105 -4.22 12.21 -24.01
N GLU A 106 -4.16 13.40 -24.63
CA GLU A 106 -2.88 13.97 -25.11
C GLU A 106 -1.89 14.23 -23.98
N ARG A 107 -2.37 14.66 -22.82
CA ARG A 107 -1.51 14.91 -21.65
C ARG A 107 -1.09 13.61 -20.99
N GLN A 108 -1.97 12.62 -20.92
CA GLN A 108 -1.66 11.30 -20.38
C GLN A 108 -0.51 10.65 -21.17
N ARG A 109 -0.56 10.67 -22.49
CA ARG A 109 0.52 10.16 -23.35
C ARG A 109 1.87 10.81 -23.02
N GLY A 110 1.88 12.11 -22.71
CA GLY A 110 3.08 12.86 -22.37
C GLY A 110 3.68 12.58 -20.99
N VAL A 111 2.91 12.03 -20.05
CA VAL A 111 3.37 11.71 -18.68
C VAL A 111 3.29 10.22 -18.34
N ARG A 112 2.94 9.39 -19.33
CA ARG A 112 2.69 7.96 -19.16
C ARG A 112 3.89 7.23 -18.60
N TRP A 113 5.09 7.54 -19.08
CA TRP A 113 6.28 6.86 -18.64
C TRP A 113 6.54 7.09 -17.16
N GLU A 114 6.39 8.34 -16.71
CA GLU A 114 6.60 8.71 -15.34
C GLU A 114 5.49 8.15 -14.43
N PHE A 115 4.24 8.09 -14.91
CA PHE A 115 3.13 7.41 -14.23
C PHE A 115 3.42 5.91 -14.03
N LEU A 116 3.79 5.21 -15.10
CA LEU A 116 4.14 3.78 -15.03
C LEU A 116 5.35 3.54 -14.13
N HIS A 117 6.31 4.47 -14.13
CA HIS A 117 7.46 4.41 -13.22
C HIS A 117 7.02 4.56 -11.76
N ALA A 118 6.14 5.50 -11.43
CA ALA A 118 5.59 5.67 -10.10
C ALA A 118 4.83 4.41 -9.64
N LEU A 119 3.99 3.82 -10.50
CA LEU A 119 3.33 2.54 -10.21
C LEU A 119 4.35 1.42 -9.92
N ARG A 120 5.41 1.31 -10.72
CA ARG A 120 6.47 0.31 -10.49
C ARG A 120 7.18 0.49 -9.15
N CYS A 121 7.45 1.73 -8.75
CA CYS A 121 8.02 2.03 -7.44
C CYS A 121 7.08 1.63 -6.30
N MET A 122 5.79 1.91 -6.41
CA MET A 122 4.79 1.50 -5.42
C MET A 122 4.60 -0.02 -5.38
N MET A 123 4.64 -0.71 -6.53
CA MET A 123 4.62 -2.17 -6.57
C MET A 123 5.88 -2.79 -5.92
N ALA A 124 7.06 -2.21 -6.13
CA ALA A 124 8.28 -2.64 -5.46
C ALA A 124 8.20 -2.44 -3.93
N GLU A 125 7.54 -1.36 -3.49
CA GLU A 125 7.26 -1.15 -2.07
C GLU A 125 6.28 -2.19 -1.52
N LEU A 126 5.22 -2.53 -2.26
CA LEU A 126 4.31 -3.62 -1.89
C LEU A 126 5.03 -4.95 -1.73
N GLN A 127 5.97 -5.26 -2.63
CA GLN A 127 6.77 -6.48 -2.50
C GLN A 127 7.59 -6.49 -1.20
N ARG A 128 8.16 -5.36 -0.79
CA ARG A 128 8.85 -5.26 0.51
C ARG A 128 7.90 -5.46 1.68
N ILE A 129 6.72 -4.84 1.62
CA ILE A 129 5.67 -5.01 2.64
C ILE A 129 5.28 -6.48 2.77
N VAL A 130 5.06 -7.17 1.64
CA VAL A 130 4.70 -8.61 1.63
C VAL A 130 5.80 -9.45 2.26
N VAL A 131 7.08 -9.19 1.94
CA VAL A 131 8.19 -9.90 2.59
C VAL A 131 8.18 -9.67 4.10
N SER A 132 7.98 -8.43 4.54
CA SER A 132 7.89 -8.12 5.97
C SER A 132 6.69 -8.76 6.67
N ILE A 133 5.54 -8.87 5.99
CA ILE A 133 4.37 -9.61 6.49
C ILE A 133 4.74 -11.08 6.70
N GLN A 134 5.38 -11.72 5.71
CA GLN A 134 5.80 -13.11 5.78
C GLN A 134 6.81 -13.36 6.91
N GLU A 135 7.73 -12.42 7.15
CA GLU A 135 8.66 -12.47 8.27
C GLU A 135 7.93 -12.40 9.61
N CYS A 136 6.97 -11.47 9.77
CA CYS A 136 6.13 -11.37 10.97
C CYS A 136 5.33 -12.65 11.22
N GLU A 137 4.73 -13.23 10.19
CA GLU A 137 4.01 -14.51 10.30
C GLU A 137 4.95 -15.64 10.73
N ARG A 138 6.14 -15.73 10.13
CA ARG A 138 7.14 -16.75 10.47
C ARG A 138 7.58 -16.65 11.93
N GLU A 139 7.82 -15.45 12.42
CA GLU A 139 8.16 -15.21 13.83
C GLU A 139 7.02 -15.65 14.74
N ALA A 140 5.78 -15.25 14.45
CA ALA A 140 4.60 -15.64 15.22
C ALA A 140 4.44 -17.17 15.31
N PHE A 141 4.58 -17.88 14.19
CA PHE A 141 4.55 -19.35 14.17
C PHE A 141 5.68 -19.98 14.98
N THR A 142 6.89 -19.41 14.89
CA THR A 142 8.05 -19.89 15.66
C THR A 142 7.81 -19.73 17.16
N TYR A 143 7.27 -18.60 17.60
CA TYR A 143 6.92 -18.37 19.00
C TYR A 143 5.81 -19.32 19.48
N GLN A 144 4.78 -19.55 18.68
CA GLN A 144 3.71 -20.51 19.01
C GLN A 144 4.26 -21.94 19.15
N ALA A 145 5.09 -22.37 18.21
CA ALA A 145 5.73 -23.69 18.28
C ALA A 145 6.61 -23.84 19.53
N ALA A 146 7.41 -22.81 19.87
CA ALA A 146 8.23 -22.79 21.06
C ALA A 146 7.40 -22.80 22.35
N PHE A 147 6.29 -22.05 22.41
CA PHE A 147 5.36 -22.05 23.53
C PHE A 147 4.76 -23.44 23.75
N ILE A 148 4.25 -24.09 22.69
CA ILE A 148 3.70 -25.45 22.77
C ILE A 148 4.77 -26.43 23.25
N ALA A 149 5.97 -26.41 22.66
CA ALA A 149 7.06 -27.30 23.04
C ALA A 149 7.48 -27.16 24.51
N ASN A 150 7.51 -25.93 25.05
CA ASN A 150 7.82 -25.67 26.45
C ASN A 150 6.66 -26.04 27.39
N GLY A 151 5.40 -25.85 26.97
CA GLY A 151 4.23 -26.32 27.72
C GLY A 151 4.19 -27.85 27.88
N TYR A 152 4.65 -28.59 26.86
CA TYR A 152 4.81 -30.05 26.94
C TYR A 152 5.96 -30.53 27.84
N LYS A 153 7.00 -29.70 28.06
CA LYS A 153 8.08 -30.03 28.99
C LYS A 153 7.64 -29.87 30.45
N ASN A 154 6.92 -28.78 30.77
CA ASN A 154 6.48 -28.49 32.12
C ASN A 154 5.34 -29.41 32.63
N SER A 155 4.58 -30.02 31.71
CA SER A 155 3.54 -31.01 32.04
C SER A 155 4.09 -32.41 32.30
N LYS A 156 5.32 -32.73 31.83
CA LYS A 156 6.00 -34.01 32.11
C LYS A 156 6.81 -34.01 33.42
N THR A 157 7.07 -32.86 34.01
CA THR A 157 7.74 -32.74 35.32
C THR A 157 6.81 -32.90 36.53
N HIS A 158 5.51 -33.14 36.31
CA HIS A 158 4.50 -33.34 37.36
C HIS A 158 3.86 -34.74 37.38
N LEU A 159 4.48 -35.73 36.72
CA LEU A 159 4.16 -37.16 36.81
C LEU A 159 5.35 -37.90 37.42
#